data_AF-A0A0D3I0I8-F1
#
_entry.id   AF-A0A0D3I0I8-F1
#
_cell.length_a   1.000
_cell.length_b   1.000
_cell.length_c   1.000
_cell.angle_alpha   90.00
_cell.angle_beta   90.00
_cell.angle_gamma   90.00
#
_symmetry.space_group_name_H-M   'P 1'
#
loop_
_entity.id
_entity.type
_entity.pdbx_description
1 polymer ?
#
loop_
_entity_poly.entity_id
_entity_poly.type
_entity_poly.pdbx_seq_one_letter_code
_entity_poly.pdbx_strand_id
1 'polypeptide(L)'
;MMLSALSTLAAPAEHEISSLPGWGGPLPSRMYSGYIDVGAAAKQPMPMHVHYVFIEKEEQLDAGADPTILWTNGGPGASSMFGLLAELGPLLLNENSLSTPDFKRTGVPTLFSNPHAWTRLGSVVMFDWPPPVGFSY
;
A
#
# COMPACT_ATOMS: atom_id res chain seq x y z
N MET A 1 14.20 14.40 28.83
CA MET A 1 12.79 14.08 28.56
C MET A 1 12.36 14.91 27.36
N MET A 2 12.50 14.38 26.14
CA MET A 2 12.10 15.05 24.91
C MET A 2 10.65 14.63 24.62
N LEU A 3 9.73 15.57 24.79
CA LEU A 3 8.33 15.41 24.39
C LEU A 3 8.28 15.71 22.88
N SER A 4 8.35 14.65 22.06
CA SER A 4 7.99 14.75 20.65
C SER A 4 6.46 14.70 20.58
N ALA A 5 5.84 15.85 20.37
CA ALA A 5 4.46 15.89 19.90
C ALA A 5 4.49 15.48 18.43
N LEU A 6 4.18 14.21 18.12
CA LEU A 6 3.77 13.86 16.78
C LEU A 6 2.42 14.54 16.53
N SER A 7 2.45 15.71 15.90
CA SER A 7 1.35 16.14 15.05
C SER A 7 1.00 14.96 14.16
N THR A 8 -0.28 14.59 14.09
CA THR A 8 -0.81 13.57 13.18
C THR A 8 -0.06 13.62 11.84
N LEU A 9 0.83 12.66 11.59
CA LEU A 9 1.51 12.56 10.30
C LEU A 9 0.45 12.11 9.31
N ALA A 10 -0.18 13.07 8.63
CA ALA A 10 -0.72 12.78 7.31
C ALA A 10 0.46 12.24 6.47
N ALA A 11 0.20 11.24 5.65
CA ALA A 11 1.22 10.74 4.74
C ALA A 11 1.73 11.89 3.85
N PRO A 12 3.02 11.90 3.47
CA PRO A 12 3.58 12.98 2.67
C PRO A 12 2.79 13.18 1.37
N ALA A 13 2.40 14.42 1.07
CA ALA A 13 1.56 14.72 -0.10
C ALA A 13 2.26 14.36 -1.42
N GLU A 14 3.59 14.43 -1.44
CA GLU A 14 4.43 13.98 -2.56
C GLU A 14 4.34 12.48 -2.83
N HIS A 15 3.90 11.68 -1.86
CA HIS A 15 3.71 10.23 -2.01
C HIS A 15 2.28 9.88 -2.45
N GLU A 16 1.37 10.85 -2.55
CA GLU A 16 -0.04 10.60 -2.89
C GLU A 16 -0.18 10.08 -4.32
N ILE A 17 -0.90 8.97 -4.45
CA ILE A 17 -1.21 8.34 -5.72
C ILE A 17 -2.49 9.00 -6.27
N SER A 18 -2.36 9.69 -7.40
CA SER A 18 -3.51 10.36 -8.05
C SER A 18 -4.34 9.43 -8.92
N SER A 19 -3.74 8.36 -9.45
CA SER A 19 -4.40 7.36 -10.30
C SER A 19 -3.59 6.07 -10.34
N LEU A 20 -4.28 4.95 -10.61
CA LEU A 20 -3.65 3.65 -10.81
C LEU A 20 -3.89 3.15 -12.23
N PRO A 21 -2.85 2.73 -12.97
CA PRO A 21 -3.03 2.00 -14.21
C PRO A 21 -3.92 0.77 -13.99
N GLY A 22 -4.84 0.52 -14.92
CA GLY A 22 -5.78 -0.60 -14.80
C GLY A 22 -7.02 -0.31 -13.97
N TRP A 23 -7.14 0.88 -13.36
CA TRP A 23 -8.35 1.37 -12.70
C TRP A 23 -8.90 2.58 -13.44
N GLY A 24 -10.15 2.48 -13.93
CA GLY A 24 -10.77 3.50 -14.77
C GLY A 24 -11.54 4.60 -14.03
N GLY A 25 -11.64 4.51 -12.69
CA GLY A 25 -12.47 5.40 -11.88
C GLY A 25 -11.68 6.21 -10.84
N PRO A 26 -12.37 7.00 -10.00
CA PRO A 26 -11.76 7.59 -8.82
C PRO A 26 -11.26 6.50 -7.87
N LEU A 27 -10.14 6.73 -7.18
CA LEU A 27 -9.63 5.79 -6.19
C LEU A 27 -10.63 5.61 -5.04
N PRO A 28 -10.78 4.39 -4.49
CA PRO A 28 -11.75 4.12 -3.41
C PRO A 28 -11.40 4.83 -2.09
N SER A 29 -10.13 5.19 -1.92
CA SER A 29 -9.61 5.96 -0.78
C SER A 29 -8.32 6.67 -1.19
N ARG A 30 -7.85 7.62 -0.37
CA ARG A 30 -6.53 8.22 -0.56
C ARG A 30 -5.45 7.17 -0.32
N MET A 31 -4.48 7.12 -1.23
CA MET A 31 -3.40 6.15 -1.23
C MET A 31 -2.07 6.86 -1.36
N TYR A 32 -1.05 6.32 -0.70
CA TYR A 32 0.28 6.88 -0.68
C TYR A 32 1.29 5.75 -0.90
N SER A 33 2.29 5.99 -1.73
CA SER A 33 3.40 5.06 -1.95
C SER A 33 4.72 5.83 -1.98
N GLY A 34 5.68 5.39 -1.19
CA GLY A 34 6.97 6.04 -1.08
C GLY A 34 8.00 5.19 -0.37
N TYR A 35 9.06 5.82 0.11
CA TYR A 35 10.15 5.17 0.82
C TYR A 35 10.32 5.75 2.22
N ILE A 36 10.67 4.88 3.17
CA ILE A 36 11.07 5.24 4.54
C ILE A 36 12.56 4.95 4.70
N ASP A 37 13.33 5.97 5.06
CA ASP A 37 14.75 5.83 5.37
C ASP A 37 14.93 5.18 6.75
N VAL A 38 15.52 3.99 6.78
CA VAL A 38 15.74 3.23 8.04
C VAL A 38 17.21 3.18 8.47
N GLY A 39 18.07 3.94 7.78
CA GLY A 39 19.51 4.02 8.06
C GLY A 39 20.29 2.78 7.64
N ALA A 40 21.53 2.67 8.11
CA ALA A 40 22.40 1.54 7.83
C ALA A 40 22.34 0.51 8.97
N ALA A 41 22.24 -0.77 8.64
CA ALA A 41 22.31 -1.84 9.64
C ALA A 41 23.78 -2.15 10.00
N ALA A 42 24.02 -2.68 11.21
CA ALA A 42 25.39 -3.03 11.64
C ALA A 42 26.14 -3.98 10.68
N LYS A 43 25.41 -4.79 9.91
CA LYS A 43 25.96 -5.71 8.91
C LYS A 43 25.78 -5.24 7.46
N GLN A 44 25.15 -4.09 7.25
CA GLN A 44 24.95 -3.47 5.94
C GLN A 44 25.25 -1.97 6.01
N PRO A 45 26.46 -1.52 5.60
CA PRO A 45 26.90 -0.13 5.77
C PRO A 45 26.21 0.86 4.84
N MET A 46 25.38 0.39 3.91
CA MET A 46 24.59 1.23 3.01
C MET A 46 23.26 1.63 3.68
N PRO A 47 22.78 2.87 3.46
CA PRO A 47 21.43 3.25 3.85
C PRO A 47 20.40 2.33 3.20
N MET A 48 19.43 1.91 3.98
CA MET A 48 18.30 1.09 3.55
C MET A 48 17.05 1.95 3.42
N HIS A 49 16.28 1.70 2.37
CA HIS A 49 15.05 2.38 2.04
C HIS A 49 13.92 1.36 1.92
N VAL A 50 12.90 1.51 2.77
CA VAL A 50 11.76 0.58 2.82
C VAL A 50 10.62 1.16 2.01
N HIS A 51 10.22 0.47 0.93
CA HIS A 51 9.01 0.80 0.20
C HIS A 51 7.79 0.54 1.08
N TYR A 52 6.86 1.50 1.08
CA TYR A 52 5.59 1.37 1.79
C TYR A 52 4.42 1.77 0.89
N VAL A 53 3.26 1.20 1.18
CA VAL A 53 1.96 1.68 0.71
C VAL A 53 1.08 1.95 1.93
N PHE A 54 0.49 3.14 1.99
CA PHE A 54 -0.49 3.52 3.00
C PHE A 54 -1.81 3.87 2.32
N ILE A 55 -2.90 3.32 2.80
CA ILE A 55 -4.24 3.57 2.26
C ILE A 55 -5.13 3.96 3.43
N GLU A 56 -5.76 5.11 3.35
CA GLU A 56 -6.67 5.56 4.38
C GLU A 56 -7.93 4.69 4.43
N LYS A 57 -8.57 4.64 5.59
CA LYS A 57 -9.88 4.00 5.73
C LYS A 57 -10.87 4.61 4.74
N GLU A 58 -11.71 3.77 4.13
CA GLU A 58 -12.79 4.23 3.26
C GLU A 58 -13.80 5.06 4.08
N GLU A 59 -14.09 6.29 3.62
CA GLU A 59 -14.79 7.37 4.35
C GLU A 59 -16.19 7.03 4.90
N GLN A 60 -16.79 5.91 4.48
CA GLN A 60 -18.22 5.67 4.67
C GLN A 60 -18.60 4.92 5.94
N LEU A 61 -17.65 4.56 6.81
CA LEU A 61 -17.92 3.48 7.77
C LEU A 61 -17.98 3.79 9.27
N ASP A 62 -17.47 4.89 9.83
CA ASP A 62 -17.80 5.30 11.23
C ASP A 62 -17.14 6.62 11.67
N ALA A 63 -17.76 7.34 12.62
CA ALA A 63 -17.25 8.59 13.23
C ALA A 63 -16.33 8.35 14.47
N GLY A 64 -15.70 7.17 14.54
CA GLY A 64 -14.83 6.75 15.66
C GLY A 64 -13.34 7.01 15.42
N ALA A 65 -12.50 6.60 16.37
CA ALA A 65 -11.06 6.54 16.14
C ALA A 65 -10.74 5.41 15.16
N ASP A 66 -10.27 5.75 13.96
CA ASP A 66 -9.96 4.77 12.93
C ASP A 66 -8.65 4.05 13.25
N PRO A 67 -8.65 2.71 13.39
CA PRO A 67 -7.43 1.97 13.66
C PRO A 67 -6.51 1.99 12.43
N THR A 68 -5.20 2.03 12.67
CA THR A 68 -4.20 1.74 11.64
C THR A 68 -3.84 0.26 11.70
N ILE A 69 -4.10 -0.46 10.62
CA ILE A 69 -3.76 -1.87 10.43
C ILE A 69 -2.41 -1.95 9.75
N LEU A 70 -1.44 -2.55 10.44
CA LEU A 70 -0.14 -2.88 9.87
C LEU A 70 -0.19 -4.28 9.26
N TRP A 71 0.23 -4.42 8.01
CA TRP A 71 0.30 -5.70 7.32
C TRP A 71 1.65 -5.93 6.65
N THR A 72 2.15 -7.16 6.77
CA THR A 72 3.33 -7.63 6.05
C THR A 72 3.10 -9.05 5.56
N ASN A 73 3.43 -9.34 4.30
CA ASN A 73 3.52 -10.73 3.85
C ASN A 73 4.80 -11.39 4.41
N GLY A 74 4.70 -12.69 4.71
CA GLY A 74 5.75 -13.46 5.39
C GLY A 74 6.76 -14.11 4.45
N GLY A 75 7.41 -15.18 4.92
CA GLY A 75 8.42 -15.90 4.16
C GLY A 75 9.57 -16.40 5.02
N PRO A 76 10.81 -15.94 4.80
CA PRO A 76 11.20 -14.54 4.53
C PRO A 76 11.29 -14.16 3.04
N GLY A 77 11.05 -12.88 2.73
CA GLY A 77 11.37 -12.30 1.43
C GLY A 77 10.20 -12.03 0.48
N ALA A 78 8.95 -12.28 0.89
CA ALA A 78 7.80 -11.97 0.03
C ALA A 78 7.39 -10.50 0.16
N SER A 79 7.03 -9.89 -0.97
CA SER A 79 6.52 -8.51 -0.99
C SER A 79 5.08 -8.46 -0.48
N SER A 80 4.81 -7.46 0.35
CA SER A 80 3.49 -7.10 0.86
C SER A 80 2.56 -6.58 -0.24
N MET A 81 3.10 -6.24 -1.41
CA MET A 81 2.31 -5.92 -2.61
C MET A 81 1.43 -7.09 -3.06
N PHE A 82 1.83 -8.33 -2.76
CA PHE A 82 0.98 -9.49 -3.00
C PHE A 82 -0.29 -9.42 -2.15
N GLY A 83 -0.18 -9.16 -0.85
CA GLY A 83 -1.35 -8.98 0.01
C GLY A 83 -2.20 -7.80 -0.41
N LEU A 84 -1.59 -6.72 -0.89
CA LEU A 84 -2.34 -5.57 -1.39
C LEU A 84 -3.20 -5.92 -2.60
N LEU A 85 -2.61 -6.57 -3.60
CA LEU A 85 -3.24 -6.76 -4.91
C LEU A 85 -3.98 -8.10 -5.04
N ALA A 86 -3.81 -9.04 -4.12
CA ALA A 86 -4.42 -10.37 -4.20
C ALA A 86 -5.19 -10.81 -2.95
N GLU A 87 -5.04 -10.13 -1.80
CA GLU A 87 -5.65 -10.57 -0.54
C GLU A 87 -6.63 -9.54 0.04
N LEU A 88 -6.14 -8.39 0.51
CA LEU A 88 -6.89 -7.50 1.41
C LEU A 88 -7.08 -6.06 0.91
N GLY A 89 -6.38 -5.66 -0.15
CA GLY A 89 -6.47 -4.29 -0.65
C GLY A 89 -7.82 -3.95 -1.27
N PRO A 90 -8.12 -2.66 -1.46
CA PRO A 90 -9.41 -2.21 -2.01
C PRO A 90 -9.57 -2.48 -3.50
N LEU A 91 -8.46 -2.67 -4.22
CA LEU A 91 -8.41 -3.00 -5.63
C LEU A 91 -7.51 -4.22 -5.84
N LEU A 92 -8.03 -5.26 -6.47
CA LEU A 92 -7.36 -6.54 -6.65
C LEU A 92 -7.11 -6.86 -8.12
N LEU A 93 -6.05 -7.63 -8.35
CA LEU A 93 -5.85 -8.42 -9.55
C LEU A 93 -6.44 -9.82 -9.34
N ASN A 94 -7.13 -10.34 -10.34
CA ASN A 94 -7.68 -11.70 -10.33
C ASN A 94 -7.54 -12.35 -11.71
N GLU A 95 -8.09 -13.55 -11.88
CA GLU A 95 -8.03 -14.31 -13.14
C GLU A 95 -8.60 -13.57 -14.36
N ASN A 96 -9.49 -12.61 -14.15
CA ASN A 96 -10.07 -11.80 -15.22
C ASN A 96 -9.20 -10.60 -15.60
N SER A 97 -8.21 -10.22 -14.79
CA SER A 97 -7.39 -9.02 -14.99
C SER A 97 -6.62 -9.01 -16.32
N LEU A 98 -6.35 -10.20 -16.88
CA LEU A 98 -5.64 -10.39 -18.15
C LEU A 98 -6.56 -10.78 -19.31
N SER A 99 -7.89 -10.73 -19.12
CA SER A 99 -8.87 -11.16 -20.12
C SER A 99 -9.78 -10.03 -20.61
N THR A 100 -9.71 -8.84 -20.00
CA THR A 100 -10.57 -7.71 -20.33
C THR A 100 -10.21 -7.09 -21.69
N PRO A 101 -11.17 -6.40 -22.35
CA PRO A 101 -10.87 -5.60 -23.54
C PRO A 101 -9.81 -4.52 -23.29
N ASP A 102 -9.79 -3.91 -22.09
CA ASP A 102 -8.81 -2.88 -21.74
C ASP A 102 -7.39 -3.44 -21.60
N PHE A 103 -7.23 -4.62 -20.99
CA PHE A 103 -5.94 -5.30 -20.97
C PHE A 103 -5.48 -5.63 -22.40
N LYS A 104 -6.35 -6.20 -23.24
CA LYS A 104 -6.02 -6.53 -24.64
C LYS A 104 -5.58 -5.30 -25.45
N ARG A 105 -6.07 -4.11 -25.10
CA ARG A 105 -5.73 -2.83 -25.75
C ARG A 105 -4.48 -2.17 -25.18
N THR A 106 -4.23 -2.26 -23.87
CA THR A 106 -3.20 -1.47 -23.18
C THR A 106 -2.01 -2.28 -22.68
N GLY A 107 -2.17 -3.60 -22.53
CA GLY A 107 -1.21 -4.47 -21.85
C GLY A 107 -1.19 -4.32 -20.32
N VAL A 108 -2.00 -3.42 -19.75
CA VAL A 108 -2.06 -3.17 -18.31
C VAL A 108 -3.17 -4.03 -17.69
N PRO A 109 -2.86 -4.87 -16.69
CA PRO A 109 -3.88 -5.69 -16.02
C PRO A 109 -4.99 -4.84 -15.43
N THR A 110 -6.25 -5.25 -15.62
CA THR A 110 -7.40 -4.53 -15.05
C THR A 110 -7.54 -4.83 -13.57
N LEU A 111 -7.71 -3.78 -12.76
CA LEU A 111 -8.00 -3.85 -11.33
C LEU A 111 -9.51 -3.97 -11.10
N PHE A 112 -9.90 -4.76 -10.11
CA PHE A 112 -11.29 -4.94 -9.70
C PHE A 112 -11.48 -4.53 -8.25
N SER A 113 -12.62 -3.90 -7.93
CA SER A 113 -12.94 -3.54 -6.55
C SER A 113 -13.09 -4.77 -5.66
N ASN A 114 -12.56 -4.68 -4.44
CA ASN A 114 -12.71 -5.69 -3.41
C ASN A 114 -13.82 -5.31 -2.43
N PRO A 115 -14.98 -6.00 -2.44
CA PRO A 115 -16.05 -5.72 -1.48
C PRO A 115 -15.65 -6.08 -0.03
N HIS A 116 -14.58 -6.84 0.18
CA HIS A 116 -14.09 -7.28 1.50
C HIS A 116 -12.76 -6.64 1.89
N ALA A 117 -12.46 -5.46 1.33
CA ALA A 117 -11.22 -4.76 1.59
C ALA A 117 -11.04 -4.42 3.08
N TRP A 118 -9.82 -4.57 3.59
CA TRP A 118 -9.50 -4.23 4.98
C TRP A 118 -9.47 -2.72 5.23
N THR A 119 -9.36 -1.92 4.17
CA THR A 119 -9.57 -0.46 4.20
C THR A 119 -10.96 -0.05 4.67
N ARG A 120 -11.91 -0.98 4.69
CA ARG A 120 -13.24 -0.80 5.29
C ARG A 120 -13.22 -0.89 6.83
N LEU A 121 -12.19 -1.52 7.40
CA LEU A 121 -12.02 -1.74 8.84
C LEU A 121 -11.11 -0.68 9.49
N GLY A 122 -10.17 -0.12 8.72
CA GLY A 122 -9.22 0.89 9.20
C GLY A 122 -8.25 1.29 8.09
N SER A 123 -7.39 2.27 8.37
CA SER A 123 -6.31 2.65 7.45
C SER A 123 -5.28 1.52 7.41
N VAL A 124 -4.82 1.13 6.22
CA VAL A 124 -3.88 0.02 6.05
C VAL A 124 -2.50 0.55 5.69
N VAL A 125 -1.47 0.13 6.42
CA VAL A 125 -0.06 0.35 6.07
C VAL A 125 0.61 -0.99 5.77
N MET A 126 1.26 -1.06 4.62
CA MET A 126 2.01 -2.21 4.13
C MET A 126 3.43 -1.77 3.81
N PHE A 127 4.40 -2.64 4.05
CA PHE A 127 5.79 -2.36 3.70
C PHE A 127 6.55 -3.65 3.38
N ASP A 128 7.60 -3.50 2.58
CA ASP A 128 8.44 -4.59 2.14
C ASP A 128 9.70 -4.69 3.01
N TRP A 129 9.76 -5.71 3.89
CA TRP A 129 10.85 -5.86 4.86
C TRP A 129 11.42 -7.28 4.94
N PRO A 130 12.75 -7.43 5.13
CA PRO A 130 13.79 -6.39 5.02
C PRO A 130 14.15 -6.09 3.54
N PRO A 131 14.81 -4.98 3.22
CA PRO A 131 15.44 -4.81 1.90
C PRO A 131 16.35 -6.02 1.56
N PRO A 132 16.39 -6.49 0.30
CA PRO A 132 15.83 -5.87 -0.91
C PRO A 132 14.48 -6.47 -1.35
N VAL A 133 13.55 -6.68 -0.42
CA VAL A 133 12.23 -7.25 -0.75
C VAL A 133 11.41 -6.28 -1.60
N GLY A 134 10.81 -6.79 -2.68
CA GLY A 134 9.93 -6.04 -3.57
C GLY A 134 10.60 -4.78 -4.12
N PHE A 135 10.12 -3.60 -3.73
CA PHE A 135 10.70 -2.33 -4.14
C PHE A 135 11.69 -1.73 -3.14
N SER A 136 11.81 -2.29 -1.93
CA SER A 136 12.80 -1.85 -0.93
C SER A 136 14.23 -2.14 -1.39
N TYR A 137 15.19 -1.27 -1.02
CA TYR A 137 16.60 -1.39 -1.41
C TYR A 137 17.59 -0.92 -0.35
#